data_AF-A0AAE3VGA7-F1
#
_entry.id   AF-A0AAE3VGA7-F1
#
_cell.length_a   1.000
_cell.length_b   1.000
_cell.length_c   1.000
_cell.angle_alpha   90.00
_cell.angle_beta   90.00
_cell.angle_gamma   90.00
#
_symmetry.space_group_name_H-M   'P 1'
#
loop_
_entity.id
_entity.type
_entity.pdbx_description
1 polymer ?
#
loop_
_entity_poly.entity_id
_entity_poly.type
_entity_poly.pdbx_seq_one_letter_code
_entity_poly.pdbx_strand_id
1 'polypeptide(L)'
;MELAIYFTNIDRLSQIDEALRFINLEKIPSFVSSAMFSPDPNHNDYICNMNALTWLNVFTERGLDFSRLYFGQEFCPNLIPSASEVEQAFYYSRQMEWAFTYVTGGYLPDAELKQVQRNLEKLAELTDQAEVVVNDWGVLWLLQEHFPQFEPVIGRLLNKQTRLNLFTKPGLPLPMHVDDITTPVDELRTSQLNAYQDVSLSNPDYLAALKSWGVKKIDMDVTPQGVKRPADGWGLDLGFYYPWGFLGTGRNCPTAGIADPRRMYIVVDSPCPKPCRKYNCSPTFPQFPHKIVQRGPTLFMFHDDYAEAIFAVDARYERFIFEPWIPL
;
A
#
# COMPACT_ATOMS: atom_id res chain seq x y z
N MET A 1 -7.14 15.82 7.82
CA MET A 1 -6.51 14.55 7.46
C MET A 1 -7.18 13.44 8.25
N GLU A 2 -7.69 12.42 7.58
CA GLU A 2 -8.29 11.21 8.14
C GLU A 2 -7.18 10.16 8.39
N LEU A 3 -7.19 9.47 9.53
CA LEU A 3 -6.33 8.33 9.79
C LEU A 3 -7.10 7.03 9.54
N ALA A 4 -6.55 6.20 8.66
CA ALA A 4 -7.06 4.88 8.34
C ALA A 4 -6.02 3.82 8.70
N ILE A 5 -6.48 2.60 9.00
CA ILE A 5 -5.63 1.43 9.22
C ILE A 5 -6.02 0.31 8.26
N TYR A 6 -5.05 -0.42 7.73
CA TYR A 6 -5.25 -1.44 6.72
C TYR A 6 -4.81 -2.83 7.18
N PHE A 7 -5.70 -3.80 7.03
CA PHE A 7 -5.44 -5.21 7.22
C PHE A 7 -5.88 -6.06 6.04
N THR A 8 -5.16 -7.14 5.78
CA THR A 8 -5.40 -7.99 4.59
C THR A 8 -6.07 -9.31 4.88
N ASN A 9 -6.24 -9.64 6.17
CA ASN A 9 -6.87 -10.86 6.64
C ASN A 9 -7.37 -10.66 8.08
N ILE A 10 -8.32 -11.51 8.48
CA ILE A 10 -9.01 -11.38 9.76
C ILE A 10 -8.11 -11.70 10.95
N ASP A 11 -7.19 -12.66 10.82
CA ASP A 11 -6.27 -13.06 11.89
C ASP A 11 -5.44 -11.87 12.37
N ARG A 12 -4.93 -11.07 11.42
CA ARG A 12 -4.20 -9.83 11.69
C ARG A 12 -5.08 -8.72 12.23
N LEU A 13 -6.28 -8.53 11.68
CA LEU A 13 -7.23 -7.53 12.21
C LEU A 13 -7.60 -7.82 13.67
N SER A 14 -7.80 -9.09 14.03
CA SER A 14 -8.09 -9.49 15.42
C SER A 14 -6.95 -9.20 16.41
N GLN A 15 -5.75 -8.91 15.90
CA GLN A 15 -4.56 -8.54 16.66
C GLN A 15 -4.28 -7.03 16.59
N ILE A 16 -5.30 -6.19 16.33
CA ILE A 16 -5.10 -4.73 16.19
C ILE A 16 -4.43 -4.10 17.41
N ASP A 17 -4.75 -4.57 18.63
CA ASP A 17 -4.14 -4.07 19.86
C ASP A 17 -2.63 -4.33 19.87
N GLU A 18 -2.20 -5.47 19.35
CA GLU A 18 -0.77 -5.78 19.17
C GLU A 18 -0.17 -4.92 18.05
N ALA A 19 -0.90 -4.74 16.95
CA ALA A 19 -0.49 -3.91 15.81
C ALA A 19 -0.23 -2.45 16.20
N LEU A 20 -1.00 -1.93 17.15
CA LEU A 20 -0.93 -0.55 17.64
C LEU A 20 -0.15 -0.40 18.95
N ARG A 21 0.40 -1.51 19.48
CA ARG A 21 1.15 -1.48 20.73
C ARG A 21 2.49 -0.77 20.56
N PHE A 22 2.56 0.48 21.00
CA PHE A 22 3.82 1.20 21.07
C PHE A 22 4.74 0.59 22.14
N ILE A 23 6.00 0.35 21.75
CA ILE A 23 7.06 -0.13 22.63
C ILE A 23 8.23 0.84 22.51
N ASN A 24 8.58 1.50 23.62
CA ASN A 24 9.78 2.32 23.67
C ASN A 24 11.03 1.42 23.78
N LEU A 25 11.70 1.21 22.65
CA LEU A 25 12.90 0.38 22.54
C LEU A 25 14.07 0.90 23.39
N GLU A 26 14.18 2.20 23.62
CA GLU A 26 15.25 2.80 24.46
C GLU A 26 15.15 2.36 25.92
N LYS A 27 13.95 1.96 26.35
CA LYS A 27 13.69 1.46 27.71
C LYS A 27 13.90 -0.05 27.84
N ILE A 28 14.20 -0.75 26.75
CA ILE A 28 14.43 -2.20 26.75
C ILE A 28 15.93 -2.49 26.85
N PRO A 29 16.38 -3.30 27.82
CA PRO A 29 17.78 -3.72 27.88
C PRO A 29 18.21 -4.41 26.58
N SER A 30 19.42 -4.11 26.10
CA SER A 30 19.93 -4.59 24.80
C SER A 30 19.89 -6.12 24.64
N PHE A 31 20.10 -6.88 25.72
CA PHE A 31 20.01 -8.34 25.68
C PHE A 31 18.57 -8.86 25.46
N VAL A 32 17.56 -8.16 25.98
CA VAL A 32 16.14 -8.49 25.74
C VAL A 32 15.78 -8.16 24.31
N SER A 33 16.22 -7.00 23.82
CA SER A 33 16.09 -6.62 22.41
C SER A 33 16.70 -7.68 21.48
N SER A 34 17.94 -8.11 21.73
CA SER A 34 18.59 -9.15 20.93
C SER A 34 17.91 -10.51 21.01
N ALA A 35 17.31 -10.87 22.14
CA ALA A 35 16.57 -12.12 22.29
C ALA A 35 15.21 -12.10 21.59
N MET A 36 14.49 -10.98 21.68
CA MET A 36 13.19 -10.77 21.02
C MET A 36 13.33 -10.63 19.50
N PHE A 37 14.43 -10.02 19.05
CA PHE A 37 14.70 -9.74 17.63
C PHE A 37 15.84 -10.59 17.06
N SER A 38 16.08 -11.76 17.67
CA SER A 38 16.86 -12.84 17.06
C SER A 38 16.45 -13.01 15.59
N PRO A 39 17.37 -13.40 14.65
CA PRO A 39 17.15 -13.35 13.21
C PRO A 39 16.13 -14.39 12.68
N ASP A 40 14.95 -14.46 13.30
CA ASP A 40 13.77 -15.00 12.69
C ASP A 40 13.28 -13.98 11.64
N PRO A 41 13.29 -14.32 10.35
CA PRO A 41 12.82 -13.43 9.30
C PRO A 41 11.34 -13.02 9.49
N ASN A 42 10.55 -13.76 10.28
CA ASN A 42 9.17 -13.42 10.61
C ASN A 42 9.05 -12.21 11.57
N HIS A 43 10.08 -11.90 12.35
CA HIS A 43 10.08 -10.72 13.25
C HIS A 43 10.34 -9.41 12.50
N ASN A 44 10.76 -9.47 11.25
CA ASN A 44 11.15 -8.30 10.48
C ASN A 44 10.02 -7.27 10.34
N ASP A 45 8.80 -7.75 10.03
CA ASP A 45 7.63 -6.90 9.86
C ASP A 45 7.22 -6.27 11.19
N TYR A 46 7.36 -7.01 12.30
CA TYR A 46 7.08 -6.51 13.66
C TYR A 46 8.04 -5.38 14.06
N ILE A 47 9.35 -5.56 13.81
CA ILE A 47 10.35 -4.51 14.09
C ILE A 47 10.08 -3.26 13.26
N CYS A 48 9.79 -3.44 11.97
CA CYS A 48 9.40 -2.35 11.07
C CYS A 48 8.15 -1.62 11.58
N ASN A 49 7.13 -2.36 12.04
CA ASN A 49 5.93 -1.78 12.62
C ASN A 49 6.23 -0.94 13.87
N MET A 50 7.06 -1.42 14.79
CA MET A 50 7.44 -0.65 15.98
C MET A 50 8.13 0.67 15.65
N ASN A 51 9.03 0.65 14.65
CA ASN A 51 9.66 1.88 14.16
C ASN A 51 8.60 2.83 13.56
N ALA A 52 7.68 2.30 12.76
CA ALA A 52 6.61 3.07 12.13
C ALA A 52 5.64 3.70 13.15
N LEU A 53 5.33 2.99 14.26
CA LEU A 53 4.50 3.50 15.35
C LEU A 53 5.12 4.72 16.04
N THR A 54 6.45 4.82 16.08
CA THR A 54 7.14 6.01 16.63
C THR A 54 6.78 7.27 15.85
N TRP A 55 6.68 7.15 14.52
CA TRP A 55 6.28 8.25 13.66
C TRP A 55 4.78 8.56 13.73
N LEU A 56 3.95 7.53 13.89
CA LEU A 56 2.50 7.70 14.12
C LEU A 56 2.17 8.48 15.40
N ASN A 57 3.02 8.39 16.42
CA ASN A 57 2.80 9.11 17.67
C ASN A 57 2.72 10.63 17.46
N VAL A 58 3.32 11.15 16.38
CA VAL A 58 3.20 12.56 15.99
C VAL A 58 1.74 12.94 15.69
N PHE A 59 0.93 12.02 15.14
CA PHE A 59 -0.48 12.29 14.87
C PHE A 59 -1.36 12.16 16.11
N THR A 60 -1.09 11.19 16.98
CA THR A 60 -1.81 11.04 18.25
C THR A 60 -1.56 12.22 19.17
N GLU A 61 -0.33 12.74 19.24
CA GLU A 61 0.02 13.97 19.96
C GLU A 61 -0.72 15.21 19.43
N ARG A 62 -1.14 15.19 18.15
CA ARG A 62 -1.99 16.22 17.52
C ARG A 62 -3.49 15.98 17.72
N GLY A 63 -3.87 14.94 18.48
CA GLY A 63 -5.26 14.59 18.75
C GLY A 63 -5.97 13.92 17.58
N LEU A 64 -5.24 13.37 16.61
CA LEU A 64 -5.83 12.53 15.55
C LEU A 64 -5.89 11.08 16.01
N ASP A 65 -6.98 10.40 15.66
CA ASP A 65 -7.19 8.97 15.93
C ASP A 65 -7.70 8.27 14.67
N PHE A 66 -7.55 6.94 14.64
CA PHE A 66 -8.09 6.11 13.57
C PHE A 66 -9.61 6.25 13.52
N SER A 67 -10.12 6.37 12.30
CA SER A 67 -11.56 6.55 12.04
C SER A 67 -12.04 5.69 10.86
N ARG A 68 -11.16 4.90 10.27
CA ARG A 68 -11.45 4.08 9.09
C ARG A 68 -10.64 2.79 9.06
N LEU A 69 -11.32 1.70 8.73
CA LEU A 69 -10.72 0.40 8.43
C LEU A 69 -10.68 0.17 6.93
N TYR A 70 -9.49 -0.05 6.39
CA TYR A 70 -9.26 -0.67 5.10
C TYR A 70 -9.15 -2.18 5.30
N PHE A 71 -9.86 -2.96 4.50
CA PHE A 71 -9.79 -4.42 4.57
C PHE A 71 -9.83 -5.08 3.20
N GLY A 72 -8.86 -5.95 2.91
CA GLY A 72 -8.82 -6.72 1.66
C GLY A 72 -7.41 -6.88 1.09
N GLN A 73 -7.29 -7.28 -0.17
CA GLN A 73 -6.02 -7.75 -0.74
C GLN A 73 -5.75 -7.10 -2.09
N GLU A 74 -4.67 -6.32 -2.19
CA GLU A 74 -4.30 -5.60 -3.41
C GLU A 74 -3.49 -6.43 -4.40
N PHE A 75 -2.63 -7.31 -3.90
CA PHE A 75 -1.51 -7.84 -4.70
C PHE A 75 -1.64 -9.31 -5.12
N CYS A 76 -2.53 -10.08 -4.48
CA CYS A 76 -2.55 -11.52 -4.68
C CYS A 76 -3.98 -12.06 -4.86
N PRO A 77 -4.34 -12.57 -6.07
CA PRO A 77 -5.66 -13.16 -6.31
C PRO A 77 -5.94 -14.38 -5.40
N ASN A 78 -4.89 -15.12 -5.02
CA ASN A 78 -5.02 -16.30 -4.16
C ASN A 78 -5.33 -15.97 -2.69
N LEU A 79 -5.21 -14.70 -2.29
CA LEU A 79 -5.39 -14.27 -0.90
C LEU A 79 -6.68 -13.47 -0.70
N ILE A 80 -7.45 -13.20 -1.75
CA ILE A 80 -8.74 -12.51 -1.69
C ILE A 80 -9.57 -13.09 -0.52
N PRO A 81 -10.04 -12.24 0.40
CA PRO A 81 -10.83 -12.70 1.53
C PRO A 81 -12.16 -13.31 1.05
N SER A 82 -12.66 -14.27 1.82
CA SER A 82 -14.01 -14.77 1.66
C SER A 82 -15.04 -13.69 2.04
N ALA A 83 -16.28 -13.85 1.56
CA ALA A 83 -17.37 -12.94 1.90
C ALA A 83 -17.64 -12.87 3.42
N SER A 84 -17.42 -13.99 4.14
CA SER A 84 -17.51 -14.05 5.60
C SER A 84 -16.41 -13.23 6.28
N GLU A 85 -15.17 -13.27 5.78
CA GLU A 85 -14.09 -12.42 6.31
C GLU A 85 -14.37 -10.94 6.06
N VAL A 86 -14.95 -10.57 4.92
CA VAL A 86 -15.36 -9.18 4.62
C VAL A 86 -16.48 -8.72 5.56
N GLU A 87 -17.49 -9.56 5.78
CA GLU A 87 -18.57 -9.30 6.73
C GLU A 87 -18.04 -9.11 8.16
N GLN A 88 -17.13 -9.97 8.60
CA GLN A 88 -16.51 -9.86 9.92
C GLN A 88 -15.71 -8.55 10.07
N ALA A 89 -14.90 -8.19 9.07
CA ALA A 89 -14.16 -6.93 9.08
C ALA A 89 -15.09 -5.71 9.06
N PHE A 90 -16.21 -5.77 8.32
CA PHE A 90 -17.22 -4.73 8.36
C PHE A 90 -17.81 -4.57 9.76
N TYR A 91 -18.25 -5.64 10.42
CA TYR A 91 -18.75 -5.55 11.80
C TYR A 91 -17.68 -5.05 12.78
N TYR A 92 -16.42 -5.43 12.59
CA TYR A 92 -15.31 -4.90 13.37
C TYR A 92 -15.23 -3.37 13.25
N SER A 93 -15.29 -2.83 12.02
CA SER A 93 -15.30 -1.38 11.81
C SER A 93 -16.48 -0.71 12.53
N ARG A 94 -17.66 -1.32 12.51
CA ARG A 94 -18.86 -0.78 13.17
C ARG A 94 -18.72 -0.73 14.69
N GLN A 95 -18.12 -1.77 15.29
CA GLN A 95 -17.86 -1.81 16.74
C GLN A 95 -16.90 -0.70 17.19
N MET A 96 -15.96 -0.33 16.33
CA MET A 96 -15.02 0.77 16.56
C MET A 96 -15.58 2.14 16.15
N GLU A 97 -16.82 2.21 15.65
CA GLU A 97 -17.42 3.41 15.05
C GLU A 97 -16.60 3.98 13.87
N TRP A 98 -15.86 3.11 13.18
CA TRP A 98 -15.01 3.45 12.05
C TRP A 98 -15.70 3.26 10.72
N ALA A 99 -15.42 4.12 9.76
CA ALA A 99 -15.77 3.94 8.36
C ALA A 99 -15.11 2.67 7.78
N PHE A 100 -15.69 2.10 6.73
CA PHE A 100 -15.19 0.88 6.10
C PHE A 100 -14.83 1.10 4.63
N THR A 101 -13.68 0.58 4.25
CA THR A 101 -13.17 0.60 2.87
C THR A 101 -12.77 -0.81 2.48
N TYR A 102 -13.42 -1.36 1.45
CA TYR A 102 -13.08 -2.68 0.92
C TYR A 102 -11.97 -2.58 -0.13
N VAL A 103 -10.90 -3.33 0.05
CA VAL A 103 -9.71 -3.27 -0.81
C VAL A 103 -9.69 -4.44 -1.77
N THR A 104 -9.70 -4.15 -3.08
CA THR A 104 -9.70 -5.17 -4.14
C THR A 104 -8.33 -5.32 -4.80
N GLY A 105 -8.09 -6.50 -5.36
CA GLY A 105 -6.83 -6.87 -5.98
C GLY A 105 -6.68 -6.35 -7.41
N GLY A 106 -5.44 -6.26 -7.89
CA GLY A 106 -5.13 -6.07 -9.30
C GLY A 106 -5.01 -7.39 -10.07
N TYR A 107 -5.11 -7.31 -11.40
CA TYR A 107 -4.90 -8.42 -12.34
C TYR A 107 -5.81 -9.62 -12.09
N LEU A 108 -7.10 -9.38 -11.85
CA LEU A 108 -8.05 -10.42 -11.45
C LEU A 108 -8.49 -11.26 -12.66
N PRO A 109 -8.24 -12.59 -12.67
CA PRO A 109 -8.92 -13.48 -13.60
C PRO A 109 -10.42 -13.56 -13.30
N ASP A 110 -11.21 -14.07 -14.24
CA ASP A 110 -12.67 -14.17 -14.12
C ASP A 110 -13.14 -14.88 -12.84
N ALA A 111 -12.42 -15.90 -12.38
CA ALA A 111 -12.78 -16.65 -11.18
C ALA A 111 -12.67 -15.78 -9.92
N GLU A 112 -11.60 -15.01 -9.80
CA GLU A 112 -11.36 -14.08 -8.69
C GLU A 112 -12.21 -12.82 -8.80
N LEU A 113 -12.48 -12.32 -10.01
CA LEU A 113 -13.44 -11.22 -10.19
C LEU A 113 -14.84 -11.62 -9.72
N LYS A 114 -15.28 -12.87 -9.99
CA LYS A 114 -16.52 -13.42 -9.42
C LYS A 114 -16.48 -13.52 -7.90
N GLN A 115 -15.33 -13.81 -7.31
CA GLN A 115 -15.20 -13.80 -5.85
C GLN A 115 -15.32 -12.37 -5.29
N VAL A 116 -14.71 -11.37 -5.94
CA VAL A 116 -14.87 -9.96 -5.58
C VAL A 116 -16.33 -9.53 -5.72
N GLN A 117 -17.03 -9.93 -6.78
CA GLN A 117 -18.46 -9.67 -6.94
C GLN A 117 -19.27 -10.23 -5.76
N ARG A 118 -19.06 -11.49 -5.35
CA ARG A 118 -19.75 -12.06 -4.17
C ARG A 118 -19.47 -11.29 -2.90
N ASN A 119 -18.24 -10.78 -2.74
CA ASN A 119 -17.89 -9.96 -1.58
C ASN A 119 -18.62 -8.61 -1.62
N LEU A 120 -18.78 -8.00 -2.79
CA LEU A 120 -19.55 -6.76 -2.98
C LEU A 120 -21.06 -6.98 -2.76
N GLU A 121 -21.61 -8.10 -3.26
CA GLU A 121 -22.99 -8.52 -2.97
C GLU A 121 -23.21 -8.64 -1.47
N LYS A 122 -22.30 -9.33 -0.78
CA LYS A 122 -22.36 -9.47 0.67
C LYS A 122 -22.25 -8.12 1.38
N LEU A 123 -21.37 -7.23 0.93
CA LEU A 123 -21.24 -5.89 1.51
C LEU A 123 -22.51 -5.05 1.30
N ALA A 124 -23.17 -5.20 0.15
CA ALA A 124 -24.40 -4.50 -0.18
C ALA A 124 -25.60 -4.98 0.65
N GLU A 125 -25.57 -6.21 1.16
CA GLU A 125 -26.54 -6.66 2.17
C GLU A 125 -26.37 -5.95 3.53
N LEU A 126 -25.15 -5.47 3.82
CA LEU A 126 -24.76 -4.93 5.13
C LEU A 126 -24.80 -3.40 5.20
N THR A 127 -24.60 -2.72 4.07
CA THR A 127 -24.55 -1.26 4.00
C THR A 127 -24.92 -0.72 2.62
N ASP A 128 -25.63 0.41 2.60
CA ASP A 128 -25.93 1.15 1.37
C ASP A 128 -24.76 2.03 0.90
N GLN A 129 -23.70 2.17 1.71
CA GLN A 129 -22.56 3.02 1.41
C GLN A 129 -21.26 2.38 1.90
N ALA A 130 -20.29 2.27 1.01
CA ALA A 130 -18.93 1.84 1.31
C ALA A 130 -17.96 2.43 0.28
N GLU A 131 -16.71 2.62 0.68
CA GLU A 131 -15.63 2.87 -0.28
C GLU A 131 -15.07 1.54 -0.77
N VAL A 132 -14.73 1.48 -2.06
CA VAL A 132 -14.08 0.30 -2.65
C VAL A 132 -12.81 0.76 -3.37
N VAL A 133 -11.65 0.29 -2.91
CA VAL A 133 -10.38 0.52 -3.59
C VAL A 133 -10.32 -0.38 -4.80
N VAL A 134 -10.21 0.24 -5.97
CA VAL A 134 -10.21 -0.38 -7.28
C VAL A 134 -8.78 -0.46 -7.80
N ASN A 135 -8.27 -1.69 -7.90
CA ASN A 135 -6.96 -1.98 -8.50
C ASN A 135 -7.06 -2.73 -9.84
N ASP A 136 -8.29 -2.98 -10.32
CA ASP A 136 -8.58 -3.63 -11.59
C ASP A 136 -9.80 -2.98 -12.25
N TRP A 137 -9.72 -2.70 -13.55
CA TRP A 137 -10.80 -2.03 -14.30
C TRP A 137 -12.09 -2.85 -14.33
N GLY A 138 -12.02 -4.18 -14.24
CA GLY A 138 -13.19 -5.04 -14.11
C GLY A 138 -13.96 -4.79 -12.82
N VAL A 139 -13.26 -4.43 -11.73
CA VAL A 139 -13.92 -4.03 -10.48
C VAL A 139 -14.59 -2.67 -10.64
N LEU A 140 -13.96 -1.70 -11.31
CA LEU A 140 -14.61 -0.41 -11.59
C LEU A 140 -15.92 -0.61 -12.36
N TRP A 141 -15.89 -1.46 -13.38
CA TRP A 141 -17.07 -1.82 -14.16
C TRP A 141 -18.16 -2.46 -13.29
N LEU A 142 -17.81 -3.40 -12.39
CA LEU A 142 -18.78 -3.97 -11.43
C LEU A 142 -19.43 -2.89 -10.56
N LEU A 143 -18.67 -1.92 -10.07
CA LEU A 143 -19.23 -0.83 -9.27
C LEU A 143 -20.19 0.03 -10.09
N GLN A 144 -19.85 0.35 -11.33
CA GLN A 144 -20.72 1.18 -12.18
C GLN A 144 -22.03 0.49 -12.55
N GLU A 145 -21.97 -0.80 -12.91
CA GLU A 145 -23.13 -1.52 -13.43
C GLU A 145 -23.99 -2.18 -12.35
N HIS A 146 -23.38 -2.63 -11.25
CA HIS A 146 -24.05 -3.49 -10.26
C HIS A 146 -24.06 -2.91 -8.85
N PHE A 147 -23.10 -2.04 -8.50
CA PHE A 147 -23.00 -1.46 -7.15
C PHE A 147 -22.80 0.06 -7.17
N PRO A 148 -23.67 0.84 -7.86
CA PRO A 148 -23.48 2.28 -8.03
C PRO A 148 -23.59 3.07 -6.71
N GLN A 149 -24.06 2.43 -5.64
CA GLN A 149 -24.10 2.99 -4.29
C GLN A 149 -22.72 3.04 -3.60
N PHE A 150 -21.75 2.27 -4.10
CA PHE A 150 -20.39 2.27 -3.56
C PHE A 150 -19.49 3.30 -4.24
N GLU A 151 -18.62 3.93 -3.45
CA GLU A 151 -17.72 4.96 -3.93
C GLU A 151 -16.39 4.34 -4.41
N PRO A 152 -16.02 4.51 -5.70
CA PRO A 152 -14.74 4.01 -6.20
C PRO A 152 -13.58 4.90 -5.71
N VAL A 153 -12.58 4.25 -5.13
CA VAL A 153 -11.26 4.84 -4.83
C VAL A 153 -10.26 4.20 -5.78
N ILE A 154 -9.54 4.99 -6.59
CA ILE A 154 -8.52 4.40 -7.46
C ILE A 154 -7.32 3.99 -6.60
N GLY A 155 -7.00 2.71 -6.60
CA GLY A 155 -5.91 2.18 -5.79
C GLY A 155 -4.53 2.47 -6.40
N ARG A 156 -3.50 2.31 -5.57
CA ARG A 156 -2.10 2.60 -5.92
C ARG A 156 -1.53 1.75 -7.07
N LEU A 157 -2.18 0.65 -7.46
CA LEU A 157 -1.79 -0.18 -8.61
C LEU A 157 -2.22 0.42 -9.96
N LEU A 158 -3.32 1.17 -10.01
CA LEU A 158 -3.80 1.82 -11.24
C LEU A 158 -3.25 3.24 -11.43
N ASN A 159 -2.62 3.81 -10.40
CA ASN A 159 -1.90 5.06 -10.53
C ASN A 159 -0.46 4.83 -10.99
N LYS A 160 -0.10 5.33 -12.18
CA LYS A 160 1.31 5.32 -12.62
C LYS A 160 2.09 6.37 -11.83
N GLN A 161 2.86 5.91 -10.85
CA GLN A 161 3.77 6.71 -10.04
C GLN A 161 5.12 5.99 -9.95
N THR A 162 6.21 6.75 -10.08
CA THR A 162 7.54 6.21 -9.80
C THR A 162 7.66 5.95 -8.31
N ARG A 163 7.95 4.73 -7.89
CA ARG A 163 7.98 4.35 -6.46
C ARG A 163 9.34 4.48 -5.81
N LEU A 164 10.39 4.32 -6.61
CA LEU A 164 11.77 4.41 -6.15
C LEU A 164 12.63 5.14 -7.17
N ASN A 165 13.04 6.35 -6.80
CA ASN A 165 14.16 7.00 -7.46
C ASN A 165 15.14 7.54 -6.42
N LEU A 166 16.38 7.06 -6.48
CA LEU A 166 17.44 7.41 -5.55
C LEU A 166 18.41 8.45 -6.11
N PHE A 167 18.31 8.83 -7.38
CA PHE A 167 19.39 9.53 -8.08
C PHE A 167 19.14 11.04 -8.29
N THR A 168 18.01 11.57 -7.83
CA THR A 168 17.66 12.99 -7.98
C THR A 168 18.18 13.89 -6.85
N LYS A 169 18.73 13.31 -5.77
CA LYS A 169 19.27 14.09 -4.65
C LYS A 169 20.59 14.79 -5.03
N PRO A 170 20.80 16.07 -4.62
CA PRO A 170 22.08 16.74 -4.79
C PRO A 170 23.25 15.92 -4.22
N GLY A 171 24.39 15.94 -4.91
CA GLY A 171 25.61 15.23 -4.48
C GLY A 171 25.72 13.76 -4.91
N LEU A 172 24.65 13.12 -5.41
CA LEU A 172 24.73 11.76 -5.96
C LEU A 172 25.04 11.78 -7.46
N PRO A 173 25.92 10.92 -7.99
CA PRO A 173 26.21 10.89 -9.43
C PRO A 173 24.92 10.65 -10.24
N LEU A 174 24.80 11.31 -11.40
CA LEU A 174 23.67 11.07 -12.30
C LEU A 174 23.76 9.65 -12.86
N PRO A 175 22.63 8.93 -13.00
CA PRO A 175 22.61 7.55 -13.47
C PRO A 175 22.62 7.48 -15.00
N MET A 176 23.42 8.34 -15.64
CA MET A 176 23.47 8.48 -17.09
C MET A 176 24.86 8.91 -17.55
N HIS A 177 25.20 8.58 -18.80
CA HIS A 177 26.34 9.18 -19.48
C HIS A 177 26.04 10.65 -19.74
N VAL A 178 26.97 11.51 -19.33
CA VAL A 178 26.88 12.97 -19.52
C VAL A 178 27.80 13.47 -20.63
N ASP A 179 28.49 12.56 -21.31
CA ASP A 179 29.30 12.88 -22.48
C ASP A 179 28.41 13.56 -23.52
N ASP A 180 28.87 14.72 -24.03
CA ASP A 180 28.16 15.60 -24.96
C ASP A 180 26.86 16.27 -24.44
N ILE A 181 26.52 16.15 -23.15
CA ILE A 181 25.42 16.91 -22.55
C ILE A 181 25.91 18.28 -22.10
N THR A 182 25.44 19.34 -22.77
CA THR A 182 25.81 20.73 -22.45
C THR A 182 24.94 21.37 -21.35
N THR A 183 23.80 20.75 -21.02
CA THR A 183 22.89 21.24 -19.98
C THR A 183 23.56 21.15 -18.60
N PRO A 184 23.52 22.21 -17.77
CA PRO A 184 24.04 22.17 -16.42
C PRO A 184 23.45 21.01 -15.59
N VAL A 185 24.29 20.37 -14.78
CA VAL A 185 23.89 19.21 -13.95
C VAL A 185 22.70 19.52 -13.05
N ASP A 186 22.64 20.72 -12.48
CA ASP A 186 21.53 21.12 -11.60
C ASP A 186 20.21 21.24 -12.37
N GLU A 187 20.24 21.76 -13.60
CA GLU A 187 19.06 21.83 -14.47
C GLU A 187 18.59 20.43 -14.89
N LEU A 188 19.53 19.53 -15.22
CA LEU A 188 19.21 18.12 -15.48
C LEU A 188 18.53 17.46 -14.27
N ARG A 189 19.04 17.69 -13.06
CA ARG A 189 18.42 17.17 -11.83
C ARG A 189 17.02 17.71 -11.62
N THR A 190 16.81 19.02 -11.78
CA THR A 190 15.49 19.62 -11.64
C THR A 190 14.51 19.05 -12.68
N SER A 191 14.96 18.88 -13.92
CA SER A 191 14.15 18.26 -14.97
C SER A 191 13.79 16.81 -14.64
N GLN A 192 14.77 16.00 -14.23
CA GLN A 192 14.54 14.62 -13.81
C GLN A 192 13.58 14.55 -12.62
N LEU A 193 13.82 15.33 -11.58
CA LEU A 193 12.96 15.37 -10.40
C LEU A 193 11.51 15.69 -10.77
N ASN A 194 11.28 16.70 -11.63
CA ASN A 194 9.94 17.01 -12.13
C ASN A 194 9.28 15.82 -12.84
N ALA A 195 10.03 15.08 -13.67
CA ALA A 195 9.50 13.91 -14.38
C ALA A 195 9.16 12.76 -13.42
N TYR A 196 9.98 12.52 -12.39
CA TYR A 196 9.77 11.44 -11.43
C TYR A 196 8.73 11.75 -10.35
N GLN A 197 8.43 13.03 -10.13
CA GLN A 197 7.34 13.50 -9.28
C GLN A 197 5.99 13.54 -10.02
N ASP A 198 6.00 13.37 -11.34
CA ASP A 198 4.77 13.32 -12.13
C ASP A 198 4.04 11.99 -11.96
N VAL A 199 2.71 12.03 -12.09
CA VAL A 199 1.83 10.88 -11.93
C VAL A 199 0.77 10.86 -13.03
N SER A 200 0.11 9.71 -13.20
CA SER A 200 -0.92 9.57 -14.25
C SER A 200 -2.03 10.63 -14.20
N LEU A 201 -2.33 11.21 -13.03
CA LEU A 201 -3.33 12.27 -12.85
C LEU A 201 -3.01 13.58 -13.58
N SER A 202 -1.75 13.85 -13.89
CA SER A 202 -1.36 15.03 -14.67
C SER A 202 -1.81 14.95 -16.12
N ASN A 203 -2.20 13.76 -16.60
CA ASN A 203 -2.84 13.62 -17.90
C ASN A 203 -4.32 14.08 -17.79
N PRO A 204 -4.72 15.16 -18.51
CA PRO A 204 -6.06 15.72 -18.39
C PRO A 204 -7.16 14.78 -18.88
N ASP A 205 -6.89 13.95 -19.90
CA ASP A 205 -7.87 12.98 -20.42
C ASP A 205 -8.12 11.86 -19.41
N TYR A 206 -7.05 11.38 -18.76
CA TYR A 206 -7.16 10.39 -17.70
C TYR A 206 -7.94 10.94 -16.50
N LEU A 207 -7.60 12.16 -16.05
CA LEU A 207 -8.31 12.82 -14.95
C LEU A 207 -9.79 13.05 -15.27
N ALA A 208 -10.10 13.49 -16.50
CA ALA A 208 -11.48 13.69 -16.94
C ALA A 208 -12.26 12.37 -16.96
N ALA A 209 -11.65 11.28 -17.43
CA ALA A 209 -12.24 9.96 -17.42
C ALA A 209 -12.56 9.49 -15.99
N LEU A 210 -11.59 9.58 -15.06
CA LEU A 210 -11.79 9.23 -13.65
C LEU A 210 -12.97 10.00 -13.03
N LYS A 211 -13.03 11.31 -13.26
CA LYS A 211 -14.14 12.15 -12.76
C LYS A 211 -15.48 11.75 -13.36
N SER A 212 -15.53 11.43 -14.65
CA SER A 212 -16.75 10.95 -15.32
C SER A 212 -17.25 9.62 -14.76
N TRP A 213 -16.33 8.81 -14.22
CA TRP A 213 -16.61 7.53 -13.57
C TRP A 213 -16.97 7.65 -12.09
N GLY A 214 -17.10 8.88 -11.57
CA GLY A 214 -17.49 9.14 -10.19
C GLY A 214 -16.35 9.01 -9.18
N VAL A 215 -15.09 8.90 -9.64
CA VAL A 215 -13.92 8.84 -8.76
C VAL A 215 -13.69 10.20 -8.11
N LYS A 216 -13.62 10.19 -6.77
CA LYS A 216 -13.31 11.37 -5.94
C LYS A 216 -12.02 11.20 -5.14
N LYS A 217 -11.51 9.97 -5.01
CA LYS A 217 -10.34 9.65 -4.20
C LYS A 217 -9.36 8.75 -4.94
N ILE A 218 -8.09 8.91 -4.61
CA ILE A 218 -7.02 8.08 -5.15
C ILE A 218 -5.97 7.81 -4.06
N ASP A 219 -5.57 6.55 -3.96
CA ASP A 219 -4.54 6.14 -3.03
C ASP A 219 -3.17 6.04 -3.74
N MET A 220 -2.12 6.40 -3.02
CA MET A 220 -0.75 6.51 -3.49
C MET A 220 0.23 5.97 -2.45
N ASP A 221 1.44 5.61 -2.86
CA ASP A 221 2.54 5.39 -1.93
C ASP A 221 3.31 6.67 -1.67
N VAL A 222 3.86 6.76 -0.47
CA VAL A 222 4.93 7.68 -0.12
C VAL A 222 6.17 7.33 -0.95
N THR A 223 6.85 8.31 -1.51
CA THR A 223 8.01 8.05 -2.38
C THR A 223 9.15 9.00 -2.07
N PRO A 224 10.42 8.55 -2.20
CA PRO A 224 11.59 9.37 -1.86
C PRO A 224 11.64 10.73 -2.56
N GLN A 225 11.21 10.78 -3.82
CA GLN A 225 11.17 12.01 -4.60
C GLN A 225 9.90 12.84 -4.38
N GLY A 226 8.90 12.31 -3.67
CA GLY A 226 7.59 12.93 -3.50
C GLY A 226 6.73 12.94 -4.78
N VAL A 227 5.58 13.60 -4.69
CA VAL A 227 4.65 13.79 -5.82
C VAL A 227 4.43 15.27 -6.03
N LYS A 228 4.49 15.72 -7.28
CA LYS A 228 4.21 17.12 -7.64
C LYS A 228 2.70 17.30 -7.70
N ARG A 229 2.12 17.71 -6.58
CA ARG A 229 0.68 17.96 -6.43
C ARG A 229 0.34 19.40 -6.87
N PRO A 230 -0.64 19.62 -7.77
CA PRO A 230 -1.18 20.95 -8.03
C PRO A 230 -1.93 21.49 -6.80
N ALA A 231 -2.13 22.80 -6.72
CA ALA A 231 -2.67 23.42 -5.50
C ALA A 231 -4.07 22.90 -5.11
N ASP A 232 -4.88 22.52 -6.09
CA ASP A 232 -6.22 21.96 -5.96
C ASP A 232 -6.24 20.43 -5.78
N GLY A 233 -5.07 19.77 -5.80
CA GLY A 233 -4.98 18.30 -5.75
C GLY A 233 -5.73 17.59 -6.86
N TRP A 234 -5.81 18.19 -8.05
CA TRP A 234 -6.62 17.70 -9.17
C TRP A 234 -8.14 17.68 -8.89
N GLY A 235 -8.59 18.24 -7.76
CA GLY A 235 -9.96 18.14 -7.27
C GLY A 235 -10.33 16.73 -6.78
N LEU A 236 -9.36 15.98 -6.27
CA LEU A 236 -9.51 14.64 -5.68
C LEU A 236 -8.89 14.60 -4.28
N ASP A 237 -9.43 13.75 -3.42
CA ASP A 237 -8.81 13.44 -2.12
C ASP A 237 -7.67 12.42 -2.30
N LEU A 238 -6.53 12.66 -1.67
CA LEU A 238 -5.37 11.78 -1.77
C LEU A 238 -5.17 10.97 -0.48
N GLY A 239 -5.09 9.65 -0.63
CA GLY A 239 -4.67 8.71 0.41
C GLY A 239 -3.21 8.28 0.23
N PHE A 240 -2.46 8.15 1.32
CA PHE A 240 -1.07 7.68 1.27
C PHE A 240 -0.83 6.49 2.20
N TYR A 241 -0.25 5.43 1.65
CA TYR A 241 0.10 4.22 2.38
C TYR A 241 1.45 4.34 3.10
N TYR A 242 1.49 3.97 4.37
CA TYR A 242 2.68 3.96 5.22
C TYR A 242 2.63 2.77 6.19
N PRO A 243 3.75 2.10 6.48
CA PRO A 243 5.11 2.36 6.05
C PRO A 243 5.52 1.53 4.83
N TRP A 244 4.62 0.78 4.21
CA TRP A 244 4.97 -0.07 3.09
C TRP A 244 4.50 0.56 1.77
N GLY A 245 5.40 0.55 0.79
CA GLY A 245 5.04 0.81 -0.60
C GLY A 245 5.54 -0.31 -1.47
N PHE A 246 4.86 -0.58 -2.56
CA PHE A 246 5.31 -1.59 -3.50
C PHE A 246 6.21 -0.96 -4.57
N LEU A 247 7.19 -1.71 -5.06
CA LEU A 247 8.06 -1.34 -6.17
C LEU A 247 7.63 -1.98 -7.47
N GLY A 248 7.09 -3.19 -7.37
CA GLY A 248 6.64 -3.98 -8.49
C GLY A 248 5.92 -5.23 -8.03
N THR A 249 4.96 -5.67 -8.81
CA THR A 249 4.19 -6.89 -8.56
C THR A 249 3.98 -7.63 -9.88
N GLY A 250 3.75 -8.93 -9.81
CA GLY A 250 3.54 -9.77 -10.98
C GLY A 250 2.58 -10.93 -10.72
N ARG A 251 2.42 -11.81 -11.69
CA ARG A 251 1.62 -13.04 -11.54
C ARG A 251 2.46 -14.23 -11.08
N ASN A 252 3.76 -14.19 -11.36
CA ASN A 252 4.72 -15.16 -10.83
C ASN A 252 5.03 -14.82 -9.39
N CYS A 253 5.18 -15.83 -8.54
CA CYS A 253 5.29 -15.66 -7.11
C CYS A 253 6.51 -16.43 -6.58
N PRO A 254 7.65 -15.73 -6.37
CA PRO A 254 8.84 -16.33 -5.78
C PRO A 254 8.57 -17.02 -4.44
N THR A 255 7.72 -16.43 -3.59
CA THR A 255 7.36 -17.02 -2.29
C THR A 255 6.58 -18.32 -2.46
N ALA A 256 5.62 -18.40 -3.39
CA ALA A 256 4.95 -19.66 -3.71
C ALA A 256 5.89 -20.68 -4.35
N GLY A 257 6.94 -20.19 -5.03
CA GLY A 257 8.05 -20.96 -5.58
C GLY A 257 8.78 -21.86 -4.58
N ILE A 258 8.75 -21.52 -3.29
CA ILE A 258 9.38 -22.33 -2.23
C ILE A 258 8.68 -23.67 -2.08
N ALA A 259 7.36 -23.69 -2.23
CA ALA A 259 6.56 -24.91 -2.17
C ALA A 259 6.41 -25.58 -3.55
N ASP A 260 6.39 -24.80 -4.64
CA ASP A 260 6.32 -25.29 -6.02
C ASP A 260 7.20 -24.43 -6.95
N PRO A 261 8.43 -24.86 -7.29
CA PRO A 261 9.39 -24.07 -8.04
C PRO A 261 8.90 -23.52 -9.38
N ARG A 262 7.90 -24.16 -10.00
CA ARG A 262 7.31 -23.68 -11.27
C ARG A 262 6.71 -22.29 -11.12
N ARG A 263 6.16 -21.97 -9.95
CA ARG A 263 5.49 -20.70 -9.65
C ARG A 263 6.41 -19.49 -9.67
N MET A 264 7.73 -19.67 -9.65
CA MET A 264 8.69 -18.58 -9.84
C MET A 264 8.70 -18.07 -11.28
N TYR A 265 8.37 -18.93 -12.25
CA TYR A 265 8.57 -18.66 -13.67
C TYR A 265 7.27 -18.65 -14.48
N ILE A 266 6.26 -19.41 -14.05
CA ILE A 266 4.99 -19.54 -14.74
C ILE A 266 3.80 -19.54 -13.78
N VAL A 267 2.64 -19.15 -14.29
CA VAL A 267 1.34 -19.34 -13.64
C VAL A 267 0.94 -20.81 -13.78
N VAL A 268 0.41 -21.40 -12.71
CA VAL A 268 -0.04 -22.80 -12.68
C VAL A 268 -1.45 -22.88 -12.11
N ASP A 269 -2.25 -23.81 -12.64
CA ASP A 269 -3.66 -23.97 -12.26
C ASP A 269 -3.87 -24.66 -10.91
N SER A 270 -2.83 -25.31 -10.37
CA SER A 270 -2.94 -25.94 -9.05
C SER A 270 -3.25 -24.90 -7.97
N PRO A 271 -3.93 -25.26 -6.88
CA PRO A 271 -4.14 -24.35 -5.76
C PRO A 271 -2.82 -23.86 -5.17
N CYS A 272 -2.73 -22.56 -4.87
CA CYS A 272 -1.57 -22.00 -4.18
C CYS A 272 -1.50 -22.53 -2.74
N PRO A 273 -0.35 -23.05 -2.26
CA PRO A 273 -0.19 -23.51 -0.88
C PRO A 273 -0.08 -22.36 0.14
N LYS A 274 -0.10 -21.10 -0.31
CA LYS A 274 -0.03 -19.88 0.50
C LYS A 274 1.12 -19.86 1.52
N PRO A 275 2.36 -20.22 1.15
CA PRO A 275 3.48 -20.24 2.09
C PRO A 275 3.78 -18.86 2.67
N CYS A 276 3.38 -17.78 1.99
CA CYS A 276 3.48 -16.39 2.48
C CYS A 276 2.67 -16.09 3.75
N ARG A 277 1.71 -16.96 4.14
CA ARG A 277 1.02 -16.89 5.44
C ARG A 277 1.83 -17.50 6.58
N LYS A 278 2.85 -18.30 6.27
CA LYS A 278 3.67 -19.03 7.25
C LYS A 278 5.11 -18.52 7.32
N TYR A 279 5.68 -18.16 6.18
CA TYR A 279 7.07 -17.78 6.05
C TYR A 279 7.19 -16.38 5.49
N ASN A 280 7.98 -15.57 6.19
CA ASN A 280 8.49 -14.33 5.65
C ASN A 280 9.76 -14.62 4.85
N CYS A 281 9.63 -14.67 3.54
CA CYS A 281 10.75 -14.96 2.65
C CYS A 281 11.30 -13.65 2.11
N SER A 282 11.74 -12.80 3.03
CA SER A 282 12.21 -11.44 2.82
C SER A 282 13.71 -11.41 2.60
N PRO A 283 14.26 -11.70 1.40
CA PRO A 283 15.62 -11.32 1.12
C PRO A 283 15.69 -9.80 1.23
N THR A 284 16.47 -9.32 2.18
CA THR A 284 16.89 -7.93 2.17
C THR A 284 17.94 -7.79 1.08
N PHE A 285 17.82 -6.72 0.29
CA PHE A 285 18.77 -6.43 -0.78
C PHE A 285 19.81 -5.43 -0.27
N PRO A 286 20.97 -5.90 0.25
CA PRO A 286 21.94 -5.04 0.95
C PRO A 286 22.57 -3.98 0.03
N GLN A 287 22.46 -4.14 -1.28
CA GLN A 287 22.93 -3.15 -2.26
C GLN A 287 22.10 -1.86 -2.24
N PHE A 288 20.92 -1.86 -1.63
CA PHE A 288 20.12 -0.65 -1.47
C PHE A 288 20.23 -0.14 -0.03
N PRO A 289 20.37 1.18 0.16
CA PRO A 289 20.33 1.78 1.50
C PRO A 289 18.94 1.67 2.14
N HIS A 290 17.92 1.24 1.39
CA HIS A 290 16.56 1.03 1.88
C HIS A 290 16.21 -0.45 1.97
N LYS A 291 15.39 -0.75 2.96
CA LYS A 291 14.91 -2.11 3.20
C LYS A 291 13.89 -2.47 2.13
N ILE A 292 14.33 -3.26 1.16
CA ILE A 292 13.49 -3.86 0.12
C ILE A 292 13.24 -5.32 0.47
N VAL A 293 12.00 -5.75 0.35
CA VAL A 293 11.50 -7.06 0.77
C VAL A 293 10.66 -7.68 -0.34
N GLN A 294 10.99 -8.91 -0.74
CA GLN A 294 10.10 -9.73 -1.59
C GLN A 294 9.11 -10.50 -0.70
N ARG A 295 7.81 -10.32 -0.89
CA ARG A 295 6.79 -11.18 -0.29
C ARG A 295 5.68 -11.45 -1.29
N GLY A 296 5.26 -12.71 -1.39
CA GLY A 296 4.33 -13.12 -2.44
C GLY A 296 4.89 -12.78 -3.84
N PRO A 297 4.06 -12.24 -4.75
CA PRO A 297 4.51 -11.78 -6.05
C PRO A 297 5.09 -10.36 -6.05
N THR A 298 5.17 -9.69 -4.90
CA THR A 298 5.42 -8.26 -4.80
C THR A 298 6.74 -7.93 -4.10
N LEU A 299 7.45 -6.95 -4.64
CA LEU A 299 8.56 -6.27 -3.98
C LEU A 299 8.02 -5.06 -3.23
N PHE A 300 8.31 -4.98 -1.93
CA PHE A 300 7.96 -3.87 -1.07
C PHE A 300 9.21 -3.13 -0.62
N MET A 301 9.03 -1.84 -0.37
CA MET A 301 10.00 -0.97 0.28
C MET A 301 9.40 -0.49 1.60
N PHE A 302 10.22 -0.46 2.64
CA PHE A 302 9.89 0.25 3.87
C PHE A 302 10.17 1.74 3.67
N HIS A 303 9.13 2.56 3.77
CA HIS A 303 9.18 4.02 3.83
C HIS A 303 9.80 4.41 5.16
N ASP A 304 11.13 4.53 5.16
CA ASP A 304 11.94 5.01 6.28
C ASP A 304 11.75 6.53 6.45
N ASP A 305 12.81 7.30 6.71
CA ASP A 305 12.81 8.76 6.85
C ASP A 305 12.11 9.56 5.71
N TYR A 306 11.81 8.94 4.56
CA TYR A 306 11.06 9.59 3.47
C TYR A 306 9.66 10.07 3.83
N ALA A 307 9.03 9.40 4.79
CA ALA A 307 7.73 9.80 5.25
C ALA A 307 7.79 11.06 6.15
N GLU A 308 8.98 11.55 6.50
CA GLU A 308 9.15 12.79 7.27
C GLU A 308 8.37 13.96 6.66
N ALA A 309 8.34 14.11 5.33
CA ALA A 309 7.56 15.17 4.68
C ALA A 309 6.05 15.11 4.99
N ILE A 310 5.52 13.93 5.32
CA ILE A 310 4.12 13.73 5.73
C ILE A 310 3.96 14.12 7.21
N PHE A 311 4.92 13.74 8.06
CA PHE A 311 4.87 14.00 9.50
C PHE A 311 5.19 15.45 9.87
N ALA A 312 6.07 16.12 9.11
CA ALA A 312 6.63 17.45 9.38
C ALA A 312 5.68 18.64 9.09
N VAL A 313 4.49 18.41 8.52
CA VAL A 313 3.41 19.41 8.31
C VAL A 313 3.72 20.52 7.31
N ASP A 314 3.55 20.21 6.03
CA ASP A 314 2.79 21.04 5.05
C ASP A 314 2.26 20.12 3.92
N ALA A 315 1.98 18.88 4.30
CA ALA A 315 1.63 17.82 3.40
C ALA A 315 0.11 17.88 3.23
N ARG A 316 -0.35 18.51 2.14
CA ARG A 316 -1.74 18.46 1.69
C ARG A 316 -2.05 16.99 1.38
N TYR A 317 -2.44 16.22 2.38
CA TYR A 317 -2.94 14.86 2.22
C TYR A 317 -4.21 14.73 3.04
N GLU A 318 -5.25 14.25 2.38
CA GLU A 318 -6.57 14.12 2.96
C GLU A 318 -6.65 12.87 3.83
N ARG A 319 -5.94 11.79 3.47
CA ARG A 319 -5.93 10.52 4.20
C ARG A 319 -4.53 9.93 4.35
N PHE A 320 -4.26 9.42 5.55
CA PHE A 320 -3.09 8.62 5.87
C PHE A 320 -3.53 7.18 6.16
N ILE A 321 -2.95 6.20 5.47
CA ILE A 321 -3.34 4.79 5.53
C ILE A 321 -2.19 4.01 6.17
N PHE A 322 -2.35 3.64 7.42
CA PHE A 322 -1.36 2.87 8.16
C PHE A 322 -1.48 1.37 7.87
N GLU A 323 -0.36 0.75 7.50
CA GLU A 323 -0.22 -0.67 7.18
C GLU A 323 0.75 -1.32 8.18
N PRO A 324 0.27 -1.85 9.31
CA PRO A 324 1.17 -2.38 10.35
C PRO A 324 2.08 -3.51 9.83
N TRP A 325 1.62 -4.24 8.81
CA TRP A 325 2.32 -5.36 8.22
C TRP A 325 2.34 -5.26 6.70
N ILE A 326 3.27 -5.99 6.06
CA ILE A 326 3.29 -6.13 4.60
C ILE A 326 1.93 -6.69 4.15
N PRO A 327 1.26 -6.06 3.16
CA PRO A 327 -0.14 -6.34 2.83
C PRO A 327 -0.33 -7.64 2.02
N LEU A 328 -0.06 -8.80 2.65
CA LEU A 328 -0.20 -10.16 2.10
C LEU A 328 -0.65 -11.19 3.13
#